data_AF-A0A5B2VSD5-F1
#
_entry.id   AF-A0A5B2VSD5-F1
#
_cell.length_a   1.000
_cell.length_b   1.000
_cell.length_c   1.000
_cell.angle_alpha   90.00
_cell.angle_beta   90.00
_cell.angle_gamma   90.00
#
_symmetry.space_group_name_H-M   'P 1'
#
loop_
_entity.id
_entity.type
_entity.pdbx_description
1 polymer ?
#
loop_
_entity_poly.entity_id
_entity_poly.type
_entity_poly.pdbx_seq_one_letter_code
_entity_poly.pdbx_strand_id
1 'polypeptide(L)' 'MDDEITRDLHTKLSVPLWPTAARALGLGRNAAYAAFARGEIPGRRYGARRITVPTAPLRKMLGIDGQEAA' A
#
# COMPACT_ATOMS: atom_id res chain seq x y z
N MET A 1 -6.55 -8.01 10.52
CA MET A 1 -6.35 -7.10 9.37
C MET A 1 -7.63 -7.14 8.58
N ASP A 2 -8.20 -6.01 8.15
CA ASP A 2 -9.47 -6.00 7.38
C ASP A 2 -9.34 -6.97 6.18
N ASP A 3 -10.18 -8.00 6.09
CA ASP A 3 -10.08 -9.05 5.06
C ASP A 3 -10.11 -8.47 3.63
N GLU A 4 -10.81 -7.35 3.45
CA GLU A 4 -10.87 -6.59 2.20
C GLU A 4 -9.50 -6.07 1.75
N ILE A 5 -8.68 -5.58 2.69
CA ILE A 5 -7.34 -5.04 2.40
C ILE A 5 -6.44 -6.16 1.91
N THR A 6 -6.48 -7.31 2.58
CA THR A 6 -5.68 -8.49 2.20
C THR A 6 -6.06 -8.96 0.79
N ARG A 7 -7.35 -9.07 0.48
CA ARG A 7 -7.84 -9.44 -0.86
C ARG A 7 -7.37 -8.47 -1.93
N ASP A 8 -7.46 -7.17 -1.66
CA ASP A 8 -7.04 -6.13 -2.61
C ASP A 8 -5.54 -6.19 -2.92
N LEU A 9 -4.70 -6.49 -1.91
CA LEU A 9 -3.26 -6.63 -2.10
C LEU A 9 -2.88 -7.82 -2.99
N HIS A 10 -3.68 -8.88 -2.99
CA HIS A 10 -3.46 -10.08 -3.81
C HIS A 10 -4.10 -9.98 -5.20
N THR A 11 -5.23 -9.29 -5.34
CA THR A 11 -6.00 -9.26 -6.60
C THR A 11 -5.69 -8.04 -7.48
N LYS A 12 -5.28 -6.90 -6.90
CA LYS A 12 -5.05 -5.66 -7.64
C LYS A 12 -3.56 -5.42 -7.88
N LEU A 13 -3.23 -4.90 -9.07
CA LEU A 13 -1.86 -4.49 -9.41
C LEU A 13 -1.39 -3.25 -8.61
N SER A 14 -2.34 -2.44 -8.13
CA SER A 14 -2.06 -1.25 -7.33
C SER A 14 -3.23 -0.92 -6.41
N VAL A 15 -2.92 -0.34 -5.26
CA VAL A 15 -3.88 0.10 -4.25
C VAL A 15 -3.69 1.59 -3.93
N PRO A 16 -4.73 2.31 -3.49
CA PRO A 16 -4.54 3.70 -3.07
C PRO A 16 -3.65 3.78 -1.83
N LEU A 17 -2.86 4.86 -1.70
CA LEU A 17 -2.03 5.13 -0.53
C LEU A 17 -2.89 5.14 0.76
N TRP A 18 -4.04 5.82 0.72
CA TRP A 18 -5.02 5.86 1.79
C TRP A 18 -6.39 5.38 1.30
N PRO A 19 -7.13 4.57 2.07
CA PRO A 19 -6.74 4.00 3.36
C PRO A 19 -5.89 2.73 3.25
N THR A 20 -5.89 2.06 2.10
CA THR A 20 -5.43 0.67 1.96
C THR A 20 -3.94 0.47 2.32
N ALA A 21 -3.01 1.11 1.62
CA ALA A 21 -1.58 0.89 1.87
C ALA A 21 -1.15 1.41 3.26
N ALA A 22 -1.69 2.55 3.68
CA ALA A 22 -1.42 3.14 4.99
C ALA A 22 -1.83 2.22 6.14
N ARG A 23 -3.06 1.68 6.09
CA ARG A 23 -3.56 0.76 7.12
C ARG A 23 -2.78 -0.55 7.14
N ALA A 24 -2.41 -1.07 5.97
CA ALA A 24 -1.55 -2.26 5.89
C ALA A 24 -0.19 -2.04 6.58
N LEU A 25 0.35 -0.82 6.53
CA LEU A 25 1.59 -0.42 7.20
C LEU A 25 1.37 0.07 8.66
N GLY A 26 0.14 0.03 9.19
CA GLY A 26 -0.16 0.53 10.54
C GLY A 26 -0.05 2.05 10.69
N LEU A 27 -0.07 2.81 9.58
CA LEU A 27 0.08 4.26 9.57
C LEU A 27 -1.27 4.98 9.59
N GLY A 28 -1.34 6.05 10.39
CA GLY A 28 -2.40 7.04 10.27
C GLY A 28 -2.32 7.86 8.98
N ARG A 29 -3.40 8.55 8.61
CA ARG A 29 -3.51 9.28 7.33
C ARG A 29 -2.34 10.25 7.08
N ASN A 30 -2.06 11.13 8.03
CA ASN A 30 -1.01 12.13 7.88
C ASN A 30 0.39 11.49 7.78
N ALA A 31 0.65 10.47 8.60
CA ALA A 31 1.92 9.73 8.58
C ALA A 31 2.15 9.05 7.22
N ALA A 32 1.11 8.49 6.60
CA ALA A 32 1.23 7.87 5.28
C ALA A 32 1.58 8.88 4.16
N TYR A 33 0.94 10.05 4.15
CA TYR A 33 1.28 11.09 3.16
C TYR A 33 2.69 11.67 3.40
N ALA A 34 3.12 11.82 4.66
CA ALA A 34 4.47 12.23 5.01
C ALA A 34 5.50 11.20 4.55
N ALA A 35 5.28 9.91 4.84
CA ALA A 35 6.16 8.82 4.41
C ALA A 35 6.24 8.72 2.88
N PHE A 36 5.12 8.92 2.17
CA PHE A 36 5.13 9.03 0.71
C PHE A 36 5.96 10.23 0.22
N ALA A 37 5.82 11.40 0.84
CA ALA A 37 6.59 12.59 0.47
C ALA A 37 8.10 12.41 0.72
N ARG A 38 8.48 11.61 1.72
CA ARG A 38 9.87 11.23 2.03
C ARG A 38 10.41 10.11 1.14
N GLY A 39 9.57 9.47 0.32
CA GLY A 39 9.96 8.35 -0.54
C GLY A 39 10.06 7.00 0.18
N GLU A 40 9.60 6.90 1.42
CA GLU A 40 9.59 5.64 2.20
C GLU A 40 8.55 4.65 1.67
N ILE A 41 7.42 5.15 1.16
CA ILE A 41 6.37 4.33 0.56
C ILE A 41 6.53 4.35 -0.96
N PRO A 42 6.72 3.18 -1.61
CA PRO A 42 6.92 3.09 -3.05
C PRO A 42 5.60 3.35 -3.78
N GLY A 43 5.28 4.61 -4.04
CA GLY A 43 4.05 5.01 -4.74
C GLY A 43 4.31 5.96 -5.89
N ARG A 44 3.28 6.16 -6.72
CA ARG A 44 3.25 7.22 -7.74
C ARG A 44 2.04 8.11 -7.55
N ARG A 45 2.27 9.42 -7.68
CA ARG A 45 1.23 10.42 -7.73
C ARG A 45 0.76 10.61 -9.17
N TYR A 46 -0.55 10.55 -9.36
CA TYR A 46 -1.23 10.81 -10.62
C TYR A 46 -2.10 12.06 -10.44
N GLY A 47 -1.71 13.16 -11.09
CA GLY A 47 -2.36 14.46 -10.93
C GLY A 47 -2.22 15.04 -9.50
N ALA A 48 -3.13 15.93 -9.12
CA ALA A 48 -3.01 16.68 -7.87
C ALA A 48 -3.30 15.85 -6.60
N ARG A 49 -4.16 14.81 -6.69
CA ARG A 49 -4.76 14.19 -5.49
C ARG A 49 -4.62 12.66 -5.41
N ARG A 50 -4.38 11.96 -6.52
CA ARG A 50 -4.38 10.50 -6.52
C ARG A 50 -2.97 9.98 -6.28
N ILE A 51 -2.78 9.16 -5.25
CA ILE A 51 -1.53 8.47 -4.99
C ILE A 51 -1.81 6.98 -4.96
N THR A 52 -1.11 6.24 -5.81
CA THR A 52 -1.30 4.80 -5.99
C THR A 52 0.01 4.09 -5.68
N VAL A 53 -0.08 3.01 -4.91
CA VAL A 53 1.04 2.20 -4.44
C VAL A 53 0.95 0.85 -5.16
N PRO A 54 1.98 0.43 -5.93
CA PRO A 54 2.02 -0.91 -6.50
C PRO A 54 2.06 -1.97 -5.39
N THR A 55 1.31 -3.05 -5.56
CA THR A 55 1.15 -4.07 -4.51
C THR A 55 2.39 -4.93 -4.33
N ALA A 56 3.15 -5.22 -5.38
CA ALA A 56 4.39 -6.01 -5.29
C ALA A 56 5.43 -5.45 -4.30
N PRO A 57 5.92 -4.19 -4.42
CA PRO A 57 6.87 -3.65 -3.45
C PRO A 57 6.25 -3.49 -2.05
N LEU A 58 4.94 -3.22 -1.96
CA LEU A 58 4.25 -3.16 -0.67
C LEU A 58 4.23 -4.53 0.03
N ARG A 59 3.94 -5.62 -0.69
CA ARG A 59 4.01 -7.00 -0.14
C ARG A 59 5.42 -7.38 0.28
N LYS A 60 6.45 -6.95 -0.46
CA LYS A 60 7.86 -7.14 -0.05
C LYS A 60 8.16 -6.45 1.28
N MET A 61 7.73 -5.19 1.45
CA MET A 61 7.93 -4.46 2.71
C MET A 61 7.22 -5.13 3.89
N LEU A 62 6.08 -5.76 3.64
CA LEU A 62 5.29 -6.49 4.65
C LEU A 62 5.77 -7.94 4.86
N GLY A 63 6.71 -8.44 4.05
CA GLY A 63 7.18 -9.83 4.13
C GLY A 63 6.16 -10.88 3.63
N ILE A 64 5.16 -10.47 2.84
CA ILE A 64 4.06 -11.34 2.37
C ILE A 64 4.37 -11.98 1.00
N ASP A 65 5.42 -11.53 0.31
CA ASP A 65 5.73 -11.89 -1.09
C ASP A 65 6.12 -13.38 -1.31
N GLY A 66 6.03 -14.23 -0.28
CA GLY A 66 6.23 -15.68 -0.34
C GLY A 66 5.10 -16.53 0.26
N GLN A 67 3.98 -15.93 0.67
CA GLN A 67 2.78 -16.70 1.01
C GLN A 67 1.99 -16.91 -0.28
N GLU A 68 2.41 -17.90 -1.06
CA GLU A 68 1.55 -18.52 -2.07
C GLU A 68 0.23 -18.87 -1.38
N ALA A 69 -0.87 -18.37 -1.94
CA ALA A 69 -2.18 -18.87 -1.59
C ALA A 69 -2.22 -20.35 -2.01
N ALA A 70 -1.83 -21.22 -1.07
CA ALA A 70 -2.08 -22.65 -1.12
C ALA A 70 -3.58 -22.92 -0.94
#